data_AF-A0A7I7P4S7-F1
#
_entry.id   AF-A0A7I7P4S7-F1
#
_cell.length_a   1.000
_cell.length_b   1.000
_cell.length_c   1.000
_cell.angle_alpha   90.00
_cell.angle_beta   90.00
_cell.angle_gamma   90.00
#
_symmetry.space_group_name_H-M   'P 1'
#
loop_
_entity.id
_entity.type
_entity.pdbx_description
1 polymer ?
#
loop_
_entity_poly.entity_id
_entity_poly.type
_entity_poly.pdbx_seq_one_letter_code
_entity_poly.pdbx_strand_id
1 'polypeptide(L)'
;MQRLVDAVARQEPRLSWAAGLRDDGTTTLLVTDLAAGWIPPHVKLPAHVTVLEPAPRRRDASVVDLLGAVVVAAAHEHNTYVGEPDPEAPALSGDRPARSASPQVDELGPALVEAVRRRDGLPRIAQAIVAPAVRNTGVLENETELLRSCIAEIQNSVLTAYPNHDAAAVGDWMLLSAIESLIDGHEYLANYHMAWFDVIGRLAGAEGVVQKPR
;
A
#
# COMPACT_ATOMS: atom_id res chain seq x y z
N MET A 1 -13.80 4.09 17.06
CA MET A 1 -13.20 3.24 16.01
C MET A 1 -13.95 3.36 14.69
N GLN A 2 -15.28 3.15 14.65
CA GLN A 2 -16.06 3.16 13.39
C GLN A 2 -15.79 4.36 12.47
N ARG A 3 -15.78 5.59 12.99
CA ARG A 3 -15.49 6.79 12.17
C ARG A 3 -14.14 6.78 11.44
N LEU A 4 -13.12 6.14 12.02
CA LEU A 4 -11.80 6.00 11.37
C LEU A 4 -11.90 5.03 10.18
N VAL A 5 -12.61 3.92 10.37
CA VAL A 5 -12.87 2.93 9.33
C VAL A 5 -13.71 3.55 8.21
N ASP A 6 -14.81 4.22 8.56
CA ASP A 6 -15.69 4.88 7.58
C ASP A 6 -14.95 5.96 6.78
N ALA A 7 -14.00 6.67 7.39
CA ALA A 7 -13.21 7.70 6.71
C ALA A 7 -12.33 7.15 5.59
N VAL A 8 -11.76 5.95 5.74
CA VAL A 8 -10.98 5.29 4.67
C VAL A 8 -11.85 4.45 3.74
N ALA A 9 -12.88 3.79 4.26
CA ALA A 9 -13.83 3.03 3.46
C ALA A 9 -14.62 3.94 2.50
N ARG A 10 -14.90 5.19 2.87
CA ARG A 10 -15.52 6.16 1.95
C ARG A 10 -14.62 6.53 0.77
N GLN A 11 -13.30 6.53 0.97
CA GLN A 11 -12.34 6.79 -0.11
C GLN A 11 -12.17 5.58 -1.02
N GLU A 12 -12.20 4.38 -0.44
CA GLU A 12 -12.09 3.13 -1.19
C GLU A 12 -12.99 2.02 -0.58
N PRO A 13 -14.28 1.97 -0.97
CA PRO A 13 -15.24 1.02 -0.40
C PRO A 13 -15.09 -0.38 -0.98
N ARG A 14 -14.32 -0.58 -2.05
CA ARG A 14 -14.10 -1.91 -2.65
C ARG A 14 -13.21 -2.82 -1.81
N LEU A 15 -12.59 -2.28 -0.75
CA LEU A 15 -11.69 -2.99 0.14
C LEU A 15 -12.32 -3.20 1.51
N SER A 16 -11.95 -4.30 2.16
CA SER A 16 -12.22 -4.46 3.59
C SER A 16 -11.22 -3.63 4.40
N TRP A 17 -11.72 -3.05 5.49
CA TRP A 17 -10.94 -2.19 6.39
C TRP A 17 -11.21 -2.56 7.84
N ALA A 18 -10.22 -2.40 8.71
CA ALA A 18 -10.47 -2.45 10.15
C ALA A 18 -9.58 -1.47 10.90
N ALA A 19 -10.09 -0.97 12.03
CA ALA A 19 -9.33 -0.16 12.97
C ALA A 19 -9.52 -0.70 14.39
N GLY A 20 -8.45 -0.71 15.18
CA GLY A 20 -8.52 -1.17 16.56
C GLY A 20 -7.54 -0.46 17.48
N LEU A 21 -7.95 -0.29 18.74
CA LEU A 21 -7.13 0.26 19.81
C LEU A 21 -6.33 -0.86 20.46
N ARG A 22 -5.01 -0.72 20.53
CA ARG A 22 -4.11 -1.65 21.25
C ARG A 22 -4.37 -1.62 22.76
N ASP A 23 -3.86 -2.62 23.45
CA ASP A 23 -3.94 -2.75 24.91
C ASP A 23 -3.17 -1.65 25.67
N ASP A 24 -2.21 -0.99 25.03
CA ASP A 24 -1.56 0.24 25.53
C ASP A 24 -2.51 1.45 25.67
N GLY A 25 -3.74 1.36 25.13
CA GLY A 25 -4.77 2.39 25.21
C GLY A 25 -4.49 3.67 24.40
N THR A 26 -3.41 3.73 23.62
CA THR A 26 -2.99 4.92 22.86
C THR A 26 -2.75 4.65 21.38
N THR A 27 -2.31 3.44 21.02
CA THR A 27 -2.03 3.07 19.63
C THR A 27 -3.30 2.62 18.92
N THR A 28 -3.75 3.41 17.95
CA THR A 28 -4.86 3.03 17.07
C THR A 28 -4.33 2.50 15.76
N LEU A 29 -4.44 1.19 15.54
CA LEU A 29 -4.03 0.53 14.30
C LEU A 29 -5.13 0.63 13.24
N LEU A 30 -4.75 0.91 11.99
CA LEU A 30 -5.61 0.81 10.81
C LEU A 30 -5.01 -0.20 9.82
N VAL A 31 -5.86 -1.08 9.29
CA VAL A 31 -5.45 -2.14 8.34
C VAL A 31 -6.44 -2.30 7.19
N THR A 32 -5.92 -2.80 6.07
CA THR A 32 -6.67 -3.46 5.00
C THR A 32 -5.94 -4.77 4.67
N ASP A 33 -6.69 -5.78 4.21
CA ASP A 33 -6.16 -7.08 3.84
C ASP A 33 -5.74 -7.16 2.37
N LEU A 34 -5.88 -6.08 1.58
CA LEU A 34 -5.44 -5.99 0.18
C LEU A 34 -4.04 -6.58 -0.06
N ALA A 35 -3.10 -6.23 0.81
CA ALA A 35 -1.72 -6.72 0.77
C ALA A 35 -1.14 -6.77 2.19
N ALA A 36 -1.75 -7.58 3.05
CA ALA A 36 -1.23 -7.90 4.38
C ALA A 36 -0.93 -6.68 5.29
N GLY A 37 -1.67 -5.58 5.11
CA GLY A 37 -1.51 -4.33 5.85
C GLY A 37 -0.93 -3.15 5.06
N TRP A 38 -0.52 -3.34 3.81
CA TRP A 38 -0.17 -2.21 2.92
C TRP A 38 -1.41 -1.36 2.64
N ILE A 39 -1.27 -0.04 2.78
CA ILE A 39 -2.33 0.93 2.48
C ILE A 39 -2.06 1.57 1.11
N PRO A 40 -3.00 1.47 0.14
CA PRO A 40 -2.90 2.11 -1.16
C PRO A 40 -2.58 3.62 -1.12
N PRO A 41 -1.89 4.17 -2.14
CA PRO A 41 -1.45 5.57 -2.17
C PRO A 41 -2.61 6.58 -2.27
N HIS A 42 -3.74 6.18 -2.87
CA HIS A 42 -4.90 7.08 -3.05
C HIS A 42 -5.70 7.28 -1.76
N VAL A 43 -5.52 6.41 -0.76
CA VAL A 43 -6.23 6.48 0.52
C VAL A 43 -5.45 7.36 1.49
N LYS A 44 -6.05 8.49 1.84
CA LYS A 44 -5.56 9.41 2.86
C LYS A 44 -5.92 8.92 4.26
N LEU A 45 -4.97 9.04 5.17
CA LEU A 45 -5.07 8.46 6.51
C LEU A 45 -5.64 9.46 7.52
N PRO A 46 -6.58 9.04 8.39
CA PRO A 46 -7.01 9.84 9.53
C PRO A 46 -5.84 10.19 10.46
N ALA A 47 -5.93 11.32 11.16
CA ALA A 47 -4.93 11.72 12.14
C ALA A 47 -4.74 10.64 13.23
N HIS A 48 -3.50 10.51 13.73
CA HIS A 48 -3.13 9.65 14.86
C HIS A 48 -3.34 8.14 14.68
N VAL A 49 -3.52 7.66 13.44
CA VAL A 49 -3.50 6.22 13.16
C VAL A 49 -2.06 5.72 12.97
N THR A 50 -1.83 4.47 13.34
CA THR A 50 -0.65 3.69 13.00
C THR A 50 -1.04 2.66 11.94
N VAL A 51 -0.13 2.34 11.02
CA VAL A 51 -0.29 1.23 10.07
C VAL A 51 0.64 0.08 10.44
N LEU A 52 0.36 -1.12 9.96
CA LEU A 52 1.25 -2.26 10.18
C LEU A 52 2.64 -1.98 9.60
N GLU A 53 3.67 -2.48 10.28
CA GLU A 53 5.00 -2.53 9.68
C GLU A 53 5.04 -3.56 8.54
N PRO A 54 5.84 -3.32 7.48
CA PRO A 54 6.12 -4.31 6.45
C PRO A 54 6.70 -5.58 7.09
N ALA A 55 5.94 -6.67 7.05
CA ALA A 55 6.38 -7.98 7.55
C ALA A 55 5.61 -9.09 6.82
N PRO A 56 6.21 -10.29 6.64
CA PRO A 56 5.50 -11.41 6.05
C PRO A 56 4.30 -11.80 6.90
N ARG A 57 3.12 -11.89 6.28
CA ARG A 57 1.89 -12.39 6.91
C ARG A 57 1.21 -13.40 6.00
N ARG A 58 0.31 -14.19 6.57
CA ARG A 58 -0.55 -15.09 5.81
C ARG A 58 -1.37 -14.31 4.78
N ARG A 59 -1.47 -14.84 3.56
CA ARG A 59 -2.24 -14.20 2.47
C ARG A 59 -3.74 -14.20 2.71
N ASP A 60 -4.24 -15.22 3.41
CA ASP A 60 -5.66 -15.39 3.74
C ASP A 60 -6.05 -14.75 5.09
N ALA A 61 -5.17 -13.93 5.67
CA ALA A 61 -5.48 -13.19 6.89
C ALA A 61 -6.52 -12.10 6.60
N SER A 62 -7.67 -12.18 7.27
CA SER A 62 -8.70 -11.14 7.22
C SER A 62 -8.24 -9.84 7.89
N VAL A 63 -8.95 -8.73 7.65
CA VAL A 63 -8.70 -7.48 8.39
C VAL A 63 -8.78 -7.64 9.92
N VAL A 64 -9.60 -8.56 10.43
CA VAL A 64 -9.69 -8.84 11.87
C VAL A 64 -8.45 -9.60 12.36
N ASP A 65 -7.96 -10.57 11.60
CA ASP A 65 -6.72 -11.29 11.92
C ASP A 65 -5.52 -10.32 11.94
N LEU A 66 -5.49 -9.37 11.00
CA LEU A 66 -4.43 -8.35 10.88
C LEU A 66 -4.41 -7.36 12.05
N LEU A 67 -5.55 -7.11 12.72
CA LEU A 67 -5.56 -6.29 13.93
C LEU A 67 -4.79 -6.95 15.07
N GLY A 68 -4.79 -8.28 15.17
CA GLY A 68 -4.20 -9.00 16.31
C GLY A 68 -4.88 -8.63 17.64
N ALA A 69 -4.11 -8.50 18.72
CA ALA A 69 -4.65 -8.14 20.03
C ALA A 69 -5.04 -6.65 20.09
N VAL A 70 -6.33 -6.39 20.29
CA VAL A 70 -6.94 -5.05 20.42
C VAL A 70 -8.05 -5.09 21.47
N VAL A 71 -8.28 -3.98 22.18
CA VAL A 71 -9.31 -3.86 23.23
C VAL A 71 -10.65 -3.37 22.69
N VAL A 72 -10.63 -2.63 21.57
CA VAL A 72 -11.81 -2.14 20.86
C VAL A 72 -11.49 -2.19 19.37
N ALA A 73 -12.43 -2.68 18.55
CA ALA A 73 -12.28 -2.75 17.10
C ALA A 73 -13.54 -2.31 16.36
N ALA A 74 -13.36 -1.87 15.12
CA ALA A 74 -14.40 -1.70 14.13
C ALA A 74 -13.89 -2.23 12.79
N ALA A 75 -14.80 -2.72 11.95
CA ALA A 75 -14.47 -3.23 10.63
C ALA A 75 -15.52 -2.78 9.60
N HIS A 76 -15.09 -2.73 8.35
CA HIS A 76 -15.91 -2.51 7.18
C HIS A 76 -15.66 -3.65 6.21
N GLU A 77 -16.74 -4.28 5.77
CA GLU A 77 -16.73 -5.32 4.76
C GLU A 77 -16.77 -4.68 3.38
N HIS A 78 -15.88 -5.10 2.48
CA HIS A 78 -15.82 -4.60 1.11
C HIS A 78 -17.20 -4.52 0.42
N ASN A 79 -17.38 -3.49 -0.39
CA ASN A 79 -18.60 -3.15 -1.15
C ASN A 79 -19.84 -2.87 -0.28
N THR A 80 -19.68 -2.74 1.04
CA THR A 80 -20.76 -2.29 1.92
C THR A 80 -20.96 -0.78 1.77
N TYR A 81 -22.20 -0.32 1.90
CA TYR A 81 -22.48 1.11 1.86
C TYR A 81 -21.84 1.85 3.04
N VAL A 82 -21.22 3.00 2.76
CA VAL A 82 -20.69 3.93 3.76
C VAL A 82 -21.46 5.24 3.63
N GLY A 83 -22.04 5.72 4.73
CA GLY A 83 -22.76 6.99 4.75
C GLY A 83 -21.84 8.20 4.50
N GLU A 84 -22.46 9.34 4.19
CA GLU A 84 -21.76 10.63 4.08
C GLU A 84 -20.99 10.99 5.37
N PRO A 85 -19.91 11.79 5.29
CA PRO A 85 -19.16 12.19 6.47
C PRO A 85 -20.05 13.02 7.40
N ASP A 86 -20.05 12.67 8.68
CA ASP A 86 -20.63 13.49 9.72
C ASP A 86 -19.67 14.66 10.10
N PRO A 87 -20.14 15.72 10.78
CA PRO A 87 -19.28 16.83 11.21
C PRO A 87 -18.15 16.45 12.18
N GLU A 88 -18.21 15.25 12.77
CA GLU A 88 -17.20 14.69 13.67
C GLU A 88 -16.28 13.70 12.93
N ALA A 89 -16.33 13.65 11.60
CA ALA A 89 -15.43 12.84 10.78
C ALA A 89 -13.97 13.26 11.05
N PRO A 90 -13.04 12.29 11.17
CA PRO A 90 -11.66 12.58 11.51
C PRO A 90 -10.95 13.31 10.35
N ALA A 91 -10.06 14.23 10.70
CA ALA A 91 -9.22 14.91 9.73
C ALA A 91 -8.25 13.93 9.04
N LEU A 92 -8.13 14.00 7.72
CA LEU A 92 -7.27 13.15 6.90
C LEU A 92 -5.84 13.72 6.80
N SER A 93 -5.14 13.80 7.93
CA SER A 93 -3.80 14.39 8.05
C SER A 93 -2.73 13.43 8.56
N GLY A 94 -3.04 12.13 8.65
CA GLY A 94 -2.18 11.09 9.22
C GLY A 94 -1.16 10.47 8.28
N ASP A 95 -1.17 10.79 6.98
CA ASP A 95 -0.34 10.10 5.98
C ASP A 95 1.16 10.11 6.30
N ARG A 96 1.72 11.30 6.54
CA ARG A 96 3.15 11.45 6.83
C ARG A 96 3.56 10.66 8.07
N PRO A 97 3.00 10.89 9.28
CA PRO A 97 3.44 10.17 10.47
C PRO A 97 3.24 8.65 10.37
N ALA A 98 2.13 8.19 9.78
CA ALA A 98 1.86 6.76 9.69
C ALA A 98 2.79 6.05 8.70
N ARG A 99 3.05 6.63 7.52
CA ARG A 99 3.85 6.01 6.47
C ARG A 99 5.36 6.19 6.68
N SER A 100 5.79 7.26 7.35
CA SER A 100 7.20 7.48 7.71
C SER A 100 7.72 6.54 8.80
N ALA A 101 6.84 5.82 9.51
CA ALA A 101 7.24 4.82 10.50
C ALA A 101 7.79 3.51 9.87
N SER A 102 7.71 3.37 8.55
CA SER A 102 8.25 2.19 7.85
C SER A 102 9.77 2.08 8.06
N PRO A 103 10.30 0.84 8.22
CA PRO A 103 11.74 0.60 8.19
C PRO A 103 12.39 1.20 6.95
N GLN A 104 13.60 1.73 7.09
CA GLN A 104 14.38 2.27 5.97
C GLN A 104 14.88 1.13 5.09
N VAL A 105 14.74 1.29 3.78
CA VAL A 105 15.32 0.40 2.78
C VAL A 105 16.75 0.84 2.53
N ASP A 106 17.69 -0.08 2.73
CA ASP A 106 19.11 0.16 2.42
C ASP A 106 19.28 0.47 0.94
N GLU A 107 20.00 1.56 0.64
CA GLU A 107 20.26 2.02 -0.73
C GLU A 107 18.96 2.09 -1.58
N LEU A 108 17.92 2.76 -1.07
CA LEU A 108 16.59 2.89 -1.70
C LEU A 108 16.65 3.10 -3.22
N GLY A 109 17.50 4.01 -3.69
CA GLY A 109 17.68 4.29 -5.11
C GLY A 109 18.12 3.06 -5.93
N PRO A 110 19.32 2.51 -5.67
CA PRO A 110 19.77 1.26 -6.27
C PRO A 110 18.79 0.10 -6.11
N ALA A 111 18.16 -0.07 -4.94
CA ALA A 111 17.19 -1.12 -4.68
C ALA A 111 15.97 -1.00 -5.61
N LEU A 112 15.41 0.21 -5.76
CA LEU A 112 14.27 0.47 -6.63
C LEU A 112 14.60 0.24 -8.11
N VAL A 113 15.76 0.73 -8.58
CA VAL A 113 16.22 0.50 -9.96
C VAL A 113 16.35 -1.00 -10.24
N GLU A 114 16.92 -1.76 -9.31
CA GLU A 114 17.10 -3.20 -9.47
C GLU A 114 15.77 -3.95 -9.43
N ALA A 115 14.86 -3.57 -8.54
CA ALA A 115 13.52 -4.14 -8.47
C ALA A 115 12.76 -3.95 -9.78
N VAL A 116 12.76 -2.73 -10.33
CA VAL A 116 12.15 -2.43 -11.63
C VAL A 116 12.82 -3.23 -12.74
N ARG A 117 14.15 -3.27 -12.80
CA ARG A 117 14.90 -3.98 -13.84
C ARG A 117 14.61 -5.49 -13.88
N ARG A 118 14.40 -6.13 -12.73
CA ARG A 118 14.10 -7.57 -12.62
C ARG A 118 12.64 -7.92 -12.86
N ARG A 119 11.75 -6.94 -12.92
CA ARG A 119 10.32 -7.16 -12.94
C ARG A 119 9.80 -7.27 -14.38
N ASP A 120 9.55 -8.50 -14.79
CA ASP A 120 8.81 -8.77 -16.02
C ASP A 120 7.36 -8.33 -15.86
N GLY A 121 6.83 -7.54 -16.80
CA GLY A 121 5.42 -7.09 -16.80
C GLY A 121 5.19 -5.62 -16.45
N LEU A 122 6.19 -4.92 -15.88
CA LEU A 122 6.05 -3.48 -15.65
C LEU A 122 5.86 -2.70 -16.96
N PRO A 123 5.05 -1.63 -16.95
CA PRO A 123 4.90 -0.78 -18.11
C PRO A 123 6.25 -0.15 -18.47
N ARG A 124 6.53 -0.04 -19.77
CA ARG A 124 7.84 0.44 -20.29
C ARG A 124 8.25 1.80 -19.71
N ILE A 125 7.27 2.64 -19.37
CA ILE A 125 7.52 3.94 -18.77
C ILE A 125 8.29 3.84 -17.45
N ALA A 126 7.99 2.83 -16.61
CA ALA A 126 8.68 2.61 -15.34
C ALA A 126 10.19 2.35 -15.55
N GLN A 127 10.53 1.53 -16.55
CA GLN A 127 11.92 1.25 -16.92
C GLN A 127 12.64 2.50 -17.41
N ALA A 128 11.95 3.35 -18.17
CA ALA A 128 12.52 4.56 -18.74
C ALA A 128 12.86 5.61 -17.66
N ILE A 129 11.99 5.76 -16.65
CA ILE A 129 12.05 6.90 -15.72
C ILE A 129 12.61 6.56 -14.34
N VAL A 130 12.71 5.27 -13.94
CA VAL A 130 13.18 4.91 -12.59
C VAL A 130 14.58 5.46 -12.31
N ALA A 131 15.49 5.35 -13.27
CA ALA A 131 16.86 5.82 -13.12
C ALA A 131 16.96 7.36 -13.06
N PRO A 132 16.30 8.12 -13.95
CA PRO A 132 16.20 9.57 -13.83
C PRO A 132 15.55 10.05 -12.52
N ALA A 133 14.47 9.38 -12.06
CA ALA A 133 13.78 9.70 -10.81
C ALA A 133 14.71 9.52 -9.60
N VAL A 134 15.40 8.38 -9.52
CA VAL A 134 16.36 8.10 -8.43
C VAL A 134 17.54 9.07 -8.43
N ARG A 135 18.04 9.47 -9.59
CA ARG A 135 19.15 10.44 -9.69
C ARG A 135 18.71 11.89 -9.55
N ASN A 136 17.40 12.15 -9.43
CA ASN A 136 16.82 13.48 -9.44
C ASN A 136 17.31 14.34 -10.63
N THR A 137 17.40 13.74 -11.81
CA THR A 137 17.85 14.42 -13.04
C THR A 137 16.69 15.02 -13.86
N GLY A 138 15.46 14.92 -13.35
CA GLY A 138 14.23 15.34 -14.02
C GLY A 138 13.59 14.24 -14.85
N VAL A 139 12.25 14.24 -14.85
CA VAL A 139 11.35 13.40 -15.66
C VAL A 139 10.41 14.34 -16.40
N LEU A 140 10.10 14.08 -17.68
CA LEU A 140 9.26 14.96 -18.46
C LEU A 140 7.79 14.87 -17.99
N GLU A 141 7.02 15.96 -18.15
CA GLU A 141 5.61 15.97 -17.71
C GLU A 141 4.78 14.88 -18.37
N ASN A 142 4.96 14.65 -19.68
CA ASN A 142 4.25 13.59 -20.41
C ASN A 142 4.64 12.18 -19.93
N GLU A 143 5.85 11.99 -19.44
CA GLU A 143 6.30 10.74 -18.83
C GLU A 143 5.65 10.52 -17.47
N THR A 144 5.53 11.60 -16.67
CA THR A 144 4.82 11.60 -15.39
C THR A 144 3.32 11.34 -15.57
N GLU A 145 2.68 11.95 -16.56
CA GLU A 145 1.27 11.69 -16.92
C GLU A 145 1.06 10.23 -17.36
N LEU A 146 1.98 9.67 -18.13
CA LEU A 146 1.92 8.27 -18.55
C LEU A 146 2.10 7.33 -17.34
N LEU A 147 3.04 7.62 -16.43
CA LEU A 147 3.19 6.86 -15.18
C LEU A 147 1.88 6.88 -14.36
N ARG A 148 1.29 8.06 -14.15
CA ARG A 148 0.03 8.23 -13.42
C ARG A 148 -1.12 7.45 -14.05
N SER A 149 -1.18 7.42 -15.38
CA SER A 149 -2.16 6.62 -16.13
C SER A 149 -1.98 5.13 -15.85
N CYS A 150 -0.73 4.62 -15.91
CA CYS A 150 -0.44 3.23 -15.57
C CYS A 150 -0.79 2.89 -14.11
N ILE A 151 -0.54 3.81 -13.17
CA ILE A 151 -0.93 3.65 -11.75
C ILE A 151 -2.45 3.53 -11.63
N ALA A 152 -3.21 4.40 -12.30
CA ALA A 152 -4.68 4.37 -12.27
C ALA A 152 -5.23 3.06 -12.88
N GLU A 153 -4.65 2.59 -13.98
CA GLU A 153 -5.02 1.33 -14.62
C GLU A 153 -4.78 0.12 -13.71
N ILE A 154 -3.59 0.02 -13.09
CA ILE A 154 -3.28 -1.11 -12.22
C ILE A 154 -4.08 -1.06 -10.92
N GLN A 155 -4.28 0.13 -10.35
CA GLN A 155 -5.16 0.34 -9.21
C GLN A 155 -6.57 -0.18 -9.53
N ASN A 156 -7.14 0.25 -10.65
CA ASN A 156 -8.51 -0.15 -10.99
C ASN A 156 -8.61 -1.66 -11.27
N SER A 157 -7.62 -2.24 -11.94
CA SER A 157 -7.54 -3.68 -12.20
C SER A 157 -7.51 -4.49 -10.91
N VAL A 158 -6.60 -4.15 -9.99
CA VAL A 158 -6.45 -4.81 -8.68
C VAL A 158 -7.75 -4.70 -7.87
N LEU A 159 -8.30 -3.50 -7.76
CA LEU A 159 -9.49 -3.26 -6.94
C LEU A 159 -10.77 -3.88 -7.51
N THR A 160 -10.84 -4.08 -8.83
CA THR A 160 -11.95 -4.80 -9.47
C THR A 160 -11.85 -6.31 -9.25
N ALA A 161 -10.62 -6.85 -9.17
CA ALA A 161 -10.38 -8.27 -8.95
C ALA A 161 -10.45 -8.69 -7.47
N TYR A 162 -10.32 -7.73 -6.54
CA TYR A 162 -10.37 -7.97 -5.10
C TYR A 162 -11.69 -8.69 -4.70
N PRO A 163 -11.65 -9.72 -3.82
CA PRO A 163 -10.50 -10.18 -3.03
C PRO A 163 -9.59 -11.21 -3.74
N ASN A 164 -9.85 -11.54 -5.01
CA ASN A 164 -9.13 -12.56 -5.77
C ASN A 164 -8.07 -11.95 -6.73
N HIS A 165 -7.51 -10.80 -6.37
CA HIS A 165 -6.53 -10.09 -7.17
C HIS A 165 -5.17 -10.80 -7.18
N ASP A 166 -4.38 -10.54 -8.23
CA ASP A 166 -3.02 -11.04 -8.34
C ASP A 166 -2.07 -10.24 -7.44
N ALA A 167 -1.36 -10.93 -6.54
CA ALA A 167 -0.34 -10.33 -5.68
C ALA A 167 0.82 -9.72 -6.49
N ALA A 168 1.11 -10.23 -7.68
CA ALA A 168 2.11 -9.63 -8.56
C ALA A 168 1.67 -8.24 -9.04
N ALA A 169 0.41 -8.07 -9.42
CA ALA A 169 -0.14 -6.77 -9.82
C ALA A 169 -0.09 -5.74 -8.66
N VAL A 170 -0.31 -6.17 -7.41
CA VAL A 170 -0.14 -5.28 -6.25
C VAL A 170 1.32 -4.87 -6.06
N GLY A 171 2.27 -5.79 -6.26
CA GLY A 171 3.70 -5.47 -6.22
C GLY A 171 4.10 -4.47 -7.30
N ASP A 172 3.56 -4.61 -8.51
CA ASP A 172 3.79 -3.66 -9.60
C ASP A 172 3.22 -2.29 -9.25
N TRP A 173 2.03 -2.23 -8.64
CA TRP A 173 1.44 -0.99 -8.15
C TRP A 173 2.35 -0.31 -7.11
N MET A 174 2.90 -1.06 -6.16
CA MET A 174 3.86 -0.52 -5.18
C MET A 174 5.09 0.10 -5.85
N LEU A 175 5.69 -0.57 -6.83
CA LEU A 175 6.86 -0.04 -7.54
C LEU A 175 6.54 1.24 -8.31
N LEU A 176 5.39 1.28 -9.00
CA LEU A 176 4.96 2.48 -9.71
C LEU A 176 4.70 3.66 -8.74
N SER A 177 4.07 3.39 -7.59
CA SER A 177 3.85 4.39 -6.53
C SER A 177 5.16 4.86 -5.88
N ALA A 178 6.17 3.99 -5.78
CA ALA A 178 7.49 4.37 -5.29
C ALA A 178 8.19 5.34 -6.25
N ILE A 179 8.12 5.08 -7.56
CA ILE A 179 8.67 5.95 -8.60
C ILE A 179 7.96 7.32 -8.59
N GLU A 180 6.63 7.34 -8.57
CA GLU A 180 5.84 8.57 -8.49
C GLU A 180 6.21 9.39 -7.24
N SER A 181 6.34 8.72 -6.10
CA SER A 181 6.73 9.35 -4.84
C SER A 181 8.11 10.00 -4.92
N LEU A 182 9.08 9.40 -5.62
CA LEU A 182 10.39 10.02 -5.83
C LEU A 182 10.31 11.25 -6.75
N ILE A 183 9.52 11.17 -7.83
CA ILE A 183 9.31 12.31 -8.74
C ILE A 183 8.70 13.49 -8.00
N ASP A 184 7.76 13.23 -7.09
CA ASP A 184 7.11 14.25 -6.26
C ASP A 184 7.97 14.72 -5.06
N GLY A 185 9.19 14.19 -4.89
CA GLY A 185 10.09 14.55 -3.79
C GLY A 185 9.70 13.96 -2.41
N HIS A 186 8.84 12.95 -2.39
CA HIS A 186 8.37 12.25 -1.20
C HIS A 186 9.17 10.97 -0.91
N GLU A 187 10.45 11.11 -0.58
CA GLU A 187 11.35 9.97 -0.31
C GLU A 187 10.81 9.00 0.74
N TYR A 188 10.15 9.51 1.80
CA TYR A 188 9.53 8.66 2.82
C TYR A 188 8.41 7.77 2.29
N LEU A 189 7.65 8.21 1.28
CA LEU A 189 6.61 7.40 0.63
C LEU A 189 7.23 6.39 -0.33
N ALA A 190 8.26 6.80 -1.07
CA ALA A 190 9.02 5.87 -1.90
C ALA A 190 9.60 4.72 -1.06
N ASN A 191 10.18 5.06 0.11
CA ASN A 191 10.64 4.08 1.09
C ASN A 191 9.51 3.18 1.59
N TYR A 192 8.36 3.74 1.97
CA TYR A 192 7.19 2.97 2.41
C TYR A 192 6.75 1.93 1.37
N HIS A 193 6.57 2.35 0.11
CA HIS A 193 6.15 1.45 -0.96
C HIS A 193 7.19 0.38 -1.27
N MET A 194 8.47 0.73 -1.28
CA MET A 194 9.57 -0.20 -1.52
C MET A 194 9.70 -1.24 -0.39
N ALA A 195 9.61 -0.82 0.87
CA ALA A 195 9.68 -1.72 2.02
C ALA A 195 8.55 -2.77 2.00
N TRP A 196 7.34 -2.37 1.59
CA TRP A 196 6.22 -3.30 1.40
C TRP A 196 6.41 -4.23 0.20
N PHE A 197 6.91 -3.72 -0.92
CA PHE A 197 7.24 -4.52 -2.10
C PHE A 197 8.23 -5.64 -1.75
N ASP A 198 9.30 -5.32 -1.01
CA ASP A 198 10.33 -6.28 -0.63
C ASP A 198 9.79 -7.44 0.21
N VAL A 199 8.82 -7.17 1.07
CA VAL A 199 8.20 -8.18 1.93
C VAL A 199 7.24 -9.07 1.13
N ILE A 200 6.41 -8.47 0.28
CA ILE A 200 5.39 -9.21 -0.48
C ILE A 200 6.02 -10.00 -1.64
N GLY A 201 7.05 -9.45 -2.28
CA GLY A 201 7.81 -10.13 -3.33
C GLY A 201 8.48 -11.41 -2.82
N ARG A 202 9.01 -11.41 -1.59
CA ARG A 202 9.58 -12.62 -0.96
C ARG A 202 8.55 -13.73 -0.75
N LEU A 203 7.31 -13.38 -0.40
CA LEU A 203 6.22 -14.36 -0.24
C LEU A 203 5.83 -15.03 -1.56
N ALA A 204 5.77 -14.26 -2.66
CA ALA A 204 5.48 -14.81 -3.98
C ALA A 204 6.58 -15.75 -4.51
N GLY A 205 7.85 -15.45 -4.22
CA GLY A 205 8.97 -16.30 -4.61
C GLY A 205 9.07 -17.61 -3.82
N ALA A 206 8.64 -17.63 -2.56
CA ALA A 206 8.68 -18.82 -1.71
C ALA A 206 7.66 -19.90 -2.12
N GLU A 207 6.47 -19.49 -2.57
CA GLU A 207 5.42 -20.41 -3.02
C GLU A 207 5.73 -21.07 -4.37
N GLY A 208 6.49 -20.40 -5.26
CA GLY A 208 6.92 -20.94 -6.55
C GLY A 208 7.91 -22.13 -6.45
N VAL A 209 8.49 -22.37 -5.27
CA VAL A 209 9.42 -23.49 -5.03
C VAL A 209 8.69 -24.76 -4.57
N VAL A 210 7.43 -24.65 -4.12
CA VAL A 210 6.66 -25.78 -3.55
C VAL A 210 5.61 -26.27 -4.55
N GLN A 211 5.99 -26.69 -5.76
CA GLN A 211 5.19 -27.69 -6.51
C GLN A 211 5.96 -28.27 -7.72
N LYS A 212 6.64 -29.41 -7.52
CA LYS A 212 6.72 -30.48 -8.53
C LYS A 212 6.69 -31.83 -7.82
N PRO A 213 5.61 -32.63 -7.94
CA PRO A 213 5.68 -34.03 -7.57
C PRO A 213 6.61 -34.75 -8.56
N ARG A 214 7.46 -35.63 -8.02
CA ARG A 214 8.22 -36.60 -8.80
C ARG A 214 7.30 -37.65 -9.41
#